data_AF-A0A955TXF8-F1
#
_entry.id   AF-A0A955TXF8-F1
#
_cell.length_a   1.000
_cell.length_b   1.000
_cell.length_c   1.000
_cell.angle_alpha   90.00
_cell.angle_beta   90.00
_cell.angle_gamma   90.00
#
_symmetry.space_group_name_H-M   'P 1'
#
loop_
_entity.id
_entity.type
_entity.pdbx_description
1 polymer ?
#
loop_
_entity_poly.entity_id
_entity_poly.type
_entity_poly.pdbx_seq_one_letter_code
_entity_poly.pdbx_strand_id
1 'polypeptide(L)'
;MIKEARDAARLGKPSIQRRNRARSSLGLDEDQRVIVTIGRQDFQKGQRYVLEAMAMLVSKHPNLVLLVAGRSGDVSGELESLRHRLGLQNRVHFLGHR
;
A
#
# COMPACT_ATOMS: atom_id res chain seq x y z
N MET A 1 -12.13 -2.09 27.58
CA MET A 1 -12.04 -2.62 26.20
C MET A 1 -12.24 -1.45 25.23
N ILE A 2 -11.17 -0.79 24.80
CA ILE A 2 -11.27 0.39 23.94
C ILE A 2 -11.49 -0.12 22.51
N LYS A 3 -12.69 0.06 21.97
CA LYS A 3 -12.93 -0.07 20.53
C LYS A 3 -12.33 1.16 19.86
N GLU A 4 -11.19 1.00 19.20
CA GLU A 4 -10.64 1.95 18.23
C GLU A 4 -11.57 2.01 17.01
N ALA A 5 -12.76 2.58 17.17
CA ALA A 5 -13.66 2.85 16.07
C ALA A 5 -13.06 4.03 15.27
N ARG A 6 -12.83 3.81 13.97
CA ARG A 6 -12.41 4.90 13.09
C ARG A 6 -13.55 5.92 13.03
N ASP A 7 -13.25 7.18 13.33
CA ASP A 7 -14.22 8.27 13.26
C ASP A 7 -14.76 8.42 11.82
N ALA A 8 -16.04 8.11 11.64
CA ALA A 8 -16.71 8.18 10.35
C ALA A 8 -16.77 9.62 9.81
N ALA A 9 -16.82 10.64 10.69
CA ALA A 9 -16.77 12.04 10.29
C ALA A 9 -15.39 12.40 9.70
N ARG A 10 -14.31 11.82 10.24
CA ARG A 10 -12.95 11.97 9.68
C ARG A 10 -12.75 11.23 8.36
N LEU A 11 -13.29 10.02 8.23
CA LEU A 11 -13.15 9.22 7.00
C LEU A 11 -14.05 9.69 5.85
N GLY A 12 -15.17 10.35 6.17
CA GLY A 12 -16.19 10.76 5.21
C GLY A 12 -16.92 9.58 4.56
N LYS A 13 -17.90 9.88 3.70
CA LYS A 13 -18.67 8.87 2.96
C LYS A 13 -17.93 8.44 1.69
N PRO A 14 -17.81 7.15 1.38
CA PRO A 14 -17.30 6.68 0.08
C PRO A 14 -18.12 7.27 -1.08
N SER A 15 -17.46 7.75 -2.13
CA SER A 15 -18.10 8.18 -3.38
C SER A 15 -17.14 8.03 -4.56
N ILE A 16 -17.68 7.95 -5.77
CA ILE A 16 -16.88 7.87 -7.01
C ILE A 16 -15.95 9.09 -7.12
N GLN A 17 -16.46 10.29 -6.85
CA GLN A 17 -15.67 11.52 -6.89
C GLN A 17 -14.51 11.50 -5.87
N ARG A 18 -14.74 11.03 -4.64
CA ARG A 18 -13.68 10.89 -3.63
C ARG A 18 -12.65 9.85 -4.04
N ARG A 19 -13.10 8.71 -4.58
CA ARG A 19 -12.21 7.67 -5.13
C ARG A 19 -11.33 8.24 -6.22
N ASN A 20 -11.89 8.93 -7.21
CA ASN A 20 -11.15 9.43 -8.36
C ASN A 20 -10.14 10.52 -7.94
N ARG A 21 -10.51 11.41 -7.01
CA ARG A 21 -9.56 12.38 -6.42
C ARG A 21 -8.41 11.69 -5.68
N ALA A 22 -8.71 10.69 -4.85
CA ALA A 22 -7.67 9.96 -4.11
C ALA A 22 -6.71 9.22 -5.06
N ARG A 23 -7.23 8.56 -6.10
CA ARG A 23 -6.42 7.89 -7.13
C ARG A 23 -5.51 8.87 -7.86
N SER A 24 -6.06 10.00 -8.30
CA SER A 24 -5.29 11.06 -8.96
C SER A 24 -4.17 11.59 -8.06
N SER A 25 -4.45 11.86 -6.77
CA SER A 25 -3.40 12.32 -5.83
C SER A 25 -2.31 11.28 -5.53
N LEU A 26 -2.57 10.01 -5.83
CA LEU A 26 -1.63 8.89 -5.64
C LEU A 26 -0.96 8.47 -6.96
N GLY A 27 -1.25 9.15 -8.08
CA GLY A 27 -0.71 8.80 -9.40
C GLY A 27 -1.21 7.46 -9.93
N LEU A 28 -2.45 7.08 -9.58
CA LEU A 28 -3.04 5.79 -9.96
C LEU A 28 -4.00 5.96 -11.14
N ASP A 29 -3.84 5.12 -12.16
CA ASP A 29 -4.77 5.04 -13.30
C ASP A 29 -6.13 4.52 -12.85
N GLU A 30 -7.19 4.68 -13.64
CA GLU A 30 -8.53 4.26 -13.23
C GLU A 30 -8.67 2.73 -13.07
N ASP A 31 -7.98 1.98 -13.94
CA ASP A 31 -8.07 0.53 -14.09
C ASP A 31 -7.10 -0.26 -13.20
N GLN A 32 -6.19 0.43 -12.50
CA GLN A 32 -5.24 -0.23 -11.60
C GLN A 32 -5.97 -0.91 -10.42
N ARG A 33 -5.62 -2.17 -10.16
CA ARG A 33 -6.04 -2.85 -8.92
C ARG A 33 -5.08 -2.46 -7.82
N VAL A 34 -5.59 -2.01 -6.69
CA VAL A 34 -4.77 -1.41 -5.62
C VAL A 34 -4.91 -2.22 -4.35
N ILE A 35 -3.79 -2.73 -3.85
CA ILE A 35 -3.65 -3.22 -2.47
C ILE A 35 -3.01 -2.10 -1.65
N VAL A 36 -3.54 -1.86 -0.46
CA VAL A 36 -2.98 -0.90 0.50
C VAL A 36 -2.61 -1.64 1.77
N THR A 37 -1.41 -1.38 2.28
CA THR A 37 -1.02 -1.71 3.65
C THR A 37 -0.67 -0.44 4.41
N ILE A 38 -1.16 -0.33 5.65
CA ILE A 38 -1.00 0.87 6.49
C ILE A 38 -0.34 0.47 7.81
N GLY A 39 0.79 1.09 8.12
CA GLY A 39 1.52 0.89 9.37
C GLY A 39 2.98 1.26 9.26
N ARG A 40 3.64 1.47 10.40
CA ARG A 40 5.11 1.62 10.44
C ARG A 40 5.80 0.43 9.78
N GLN A 41 6.93 0.67 9.14
CA GLN A 41 7.72 -0.39 8.49
C GLN A 41 8.57 -1.13 9.54
N ASP A 42 7.87 -1.84 10.44
CA ASP A 42 8.44 -2.66 11.52
C ASP A 42 8.02 -4.12 11.29
N PHE A 43 8.84 -5.08 11.74
CA PHE A 43 8.61 -6.53 11.53
C PHE A 43 7.17 -7.00 11.83
N GLN A 44 6.59 -6.51 12.93
CA GLN A 44 5.23 -6.84 13.38
C GLN A 44 4.10 -6.50 12.39
N LYS A 45 4.37 -5.66 11.36
CA LYS A 45 3.38 -5.31 10.34
C LYS A 45 3.39 -6.26 9.14
N GLY A 46 4.36 -7.17 9.06
CA GLY A 46 4.38 -8.24 8.07
C GLY A 46 4.40 -7.75 6.62
N GLN A 47 4.88 -6.53 6.33
CA GLN A 47 4.85 -5.99 4.96
C GLN A 47 5.68 -6.83 3.99
N ARG A 48 6.69 -7.55 4.50
CA ARG A 48 7.46 -8.53 3.73
C ARG A 48 6.56 -9.55 3.01
N TYR A 49 5.56 -10.10 3.71
CA TYR A 49 4.69 -11.14 3.15
C TYR A 49 3.82 -10.62 2.00
N VAL A 50 3.38 -9.35 2.07
CA VAL A 50 2.62 -8.77 0.95
C VAL A 50 3.53 -8.50 -0.26
N LEU A 51 4.80 -8.17 -0.06
CA LEU A 51 5.77 -8.07 -1.16
C LEU A 51 6.00 -9.43 -1.84
N GLU A 52 6.18 -10.49 -1.05
CA GLU A 52 6.33 -11.86 -1.55
C GLU A 52 5.06 -12.32 -2.29
N ALA A 53 3.87 -12.02 -1.75
CA ALA A 53 2.60 -12.29 -2.42
C ALA A 53 2.46 -11.53 -3.74
N MET A 54 2.88 -10.26 -3.79
CA MET A 54 2.86 -9.46 -5.01
C MET A 54 3.66 -10.13 -6.14
N ALA A 55 4.85 -10.68 -5.84
CA ALA A 55 5.66 -11.37 -6.85
C ALA A 55 4.93 -12.55 -7.52
N MET A 56 4.05 -13.24 -6.79
CA MET A 56 3.23 -14.33 -7.34
C MET A 56 2.02 -13.83 -8.15
N LEU A 57 1.52 -12.64 -7.83
CA LEU A 57 0.25 -12.12 -8.38
C LEU A 57 0.44 -11.23 -9.61
N VAL A 58 1.57 -10.53 -9.74
CA VAL A 58 1.79 -9.56 -10.83
C VAL A 58 1.74 -10.19 -12.22
N SER A 59 2.08 -11.48 -12.36
CA SER A 59 1.97 -12.21 -13.64
C SER A 59 0.52 -12.45 -14.06
N LYS A 60 -0.39 -12.65 -13.09
CA LYS A 60 -1.83 -12.88 -13.33
C LYS A 60 -2.64 -11.58 -13.34
N HIS A 61 -2.09 -10.53 -12.74
CA HIS A 61 -2.74 -9.23 -12.59
C HIS A 61 -1.79 -8.11 -13.02
N PRO A 62 -1.65 -7.86 -14.32
CA PRO A 62 -0.69 -6.89 -14.86
C PRO A 62 -1.02 -5.43 -14.51
N ASN A 63 -2.18 -5.15 -13.91
CA ASN A 63 -2.57 -3.82 -13.44
C ASN A 63 -2.57 -3.72 -11.90
N LEU A 64 -2.02 -4.72 -11.19
CA LEU A 64 -1.95 -4.73 -9.73
C LEU A 64 -0.80 -3.86 -9.24
N VAL A 65 -1.10 -3.01 -8.26
CA VAL A 65 -0.14 -2.18 -7.53
C VAL A 65 -0.35 -2.33 -6.03
N LEU A 66 0.75 -2.24 -5.29
CA LEU A 66 0.77 -2.21 -3.83
C LEU A 66 1.23 -0.84 -3.36
N LEU A 67 0.49 -0.27 -2.43
CA LEU A 67 0.85 0.96 -1.72
C LEU A 67 1.16 0.62 -0.27
N VAL A 68 2.35 1.02 0.18
CA VAL A 68 2.80 0.86 1.58
C VAL A 68 2.79 2.24 2.23
N ALA A 69 1.78 2.52 3.04
CA ALA A 69 1.62 3.78 3.75
C ALA A 69 2.06 3.65 5.21
N GLY A 70 2.84 4.61 5.68
CA GLY A 70 3.36 4.64 7.05
C GLY A 70 4.82 5.07 7.09
N ARG A 71 5.25 5.46 8.30
CA ARG A 71 6.64 5.89 8.53
C ARG A 71 7.60 4.74 8.29
N SER A 72 8.79 5.08 7.80
CA SER A 72 9.95 4.19 7.86
C SER A 72 10.17 3.72 9.30
N GLY A 73 10.60 2.48 9.41
CA GLY A 73 10.92 1.79 10.64
C GLY A 73 12.08 0.81 10.43
N ASP A 74 12.21 -0.13 11.35
CA ASP A 74 13.40 -0.99 11.47
C ASP A 74 13.67 -1.84 10.23
N VAL A 75 12.64 -2.20 9.46
CA VAL A 75 12.77 -3.06 8.26
C VAL A 75 12.70 -2.33 6.94
N SER A 76 12.72 -0.98 6.94
CA SER A 76 12.54 -0.21 5.68
C SER A 76 13.57 -0.59 4.62
N GLY A 77 14.85 -0.71 5.00
CA GLY A 77 15.92 -1.09 4.07
C GLY A 77 15.78 -2.53 3.56
N GLU A 78 15.32 -3.45 4.39
CA GLU A 78 15.05 -4.83 3.99
C GLU A 78 13.87 -4.92 3.02
N LEU A 79 12.80 -4.16 3.26
CA LEU A 79 11.64 -4.10 2.38
C LEU A 79 12.00 -3.50 1.01
N GLU A 80 12.83 -2.46 0.99
CA GLU A 80 13.32 -1.86 -0.25
C GLU A 80 14.22 -2.82 -1.04
N SER A 81 15.13 -3.51 -0.35
CA SER A 81 16.00 -4.54 -0.95
C SER A 81 15.19 -5.71 -1.50
N LEU A 82 14.16 -6.14 -0.77
CA LEU A 82 13.23 -7.18 -1.21
C LEU A 82 12.42 -6.75 -2.43
N ARG A 83 11.90 -5.51 -2.45
CA ARG A 83 11.21 -4.94 -3.61
C ARG A 83 12.10 -5.01 -4.86
N HIS A 84 13.39 -4.65 -4.71
CA HIS A 84 14.33 -4.69 -5.82
C HIS A 84 14.59 -6.13 -6.30
N ARG A 85 14.87 -7.05 -5.37
CA ARG A 85 15.13 -8.47 -5.67
C ARG A 85 13.96 -9.14 -6.37
N LEU A 86 12.73 -8.76 -6.03
CA LEU A 86 11.51 -9.31 -6.65
C LEU A 86 11.12 -8.61 -7.96
N GLY A 87 11.86 -7.59 -8.41
CA GLY A 87 11.52 -6.85 -9.64
C GLY A 87 10.22 -6.04 -9.52
N LEU A 88 9.85 -5.61 -8.32
CA LEU A 88 8.57 -4.97 -8.03
C LEU A 88 8.64 -3.43 -7.97
N GLN A 89 9.71 -2.82 -8.48
CA GLN A 89 9.98 -1.39 -8.33
C GLN A 89 8.86 -0.51 -8.93
N ASN A 90 8.27 -0.97 -10.03
CA ASN A 90 7.18 -0.26 -10.72
C ASN A 90 5.79 -0.67 -10.23
N ARG A 91 5.71 -1.56 -9.23
CA ARG A 91 4.46 -2.16 -8.72
C ARG A 91 4.23 -1.91 -7.25
N VAL A 92 5.28 -1.60 -6.49
CA VAL A 92 5.23 -1.36 -5.05
C VAL A 92 5.72 0.06 -4.77
N HIS A 93 4.85 0.88 -4.19
CA HIS A 93 5.12 2.28 -3.88
C HIS A 93 5.11 2.50 -2.36
N PHE A 94 6.27 2.88 -1.81
CA PHE A 94 6.37 3.34 -0.43
C PHE A 94 5.93 4.80 -0.37
N LEU A 95 4.79 5.04 0.29
CA LEU A 95 4.17 6.35 0.35
C LEU A 95 4.71 7.22 1.50
N GLY A 96 5.45 6.63 2.45
CA GLY A 96 5.88 7.33 3.65
C GLY A 96 4.70 7.68 4.57
N HIS A 97 4.91 8.64 5.46
CA HIS A 97 3.87 9.08 6.40
C HIS A 97 2.90 10.05 5.73
N ARG A 98 1.65 9.64 5.61
CA ARG A 98 0.54 10.44 5.10
C ARG A 98 -0.78 9.93 5.68
#